data_AF-A0A7Z0D3V3-F1
#
_entry.id   AF-A0A7Z0D3V3-F1
#
_cell.length_a   1.000
_cell.length_b   1.000
_cell.length_c   1.000
_cell.angle_alpha   90.00
_cell.angle_beta   90.00
_cell.angle_gamma   90.00
#
_symmetry.space_group_name_H-M   'P 1'
#
loop_
_entity.id
_entity.type
_entity.pdbx_description
1 polymer ?
#
loop_
_entity_poly.entity_id
_entity_poly.type
_entity_poly.pdbx_seq_one_letter_code
_entity_poly.pdbx_strand_id
1 'polypeptide(L)'
;MSSDVDLVFLTDDVEKHLESLDFVSAIVAPRSTLVRSAQWGPMHERRVRQPGGLVVEFGITTCAWMDQPVDPGTARVVADGCKILYDQDLVSAALVSLGLVAERWTPVS
;
A
#
# COMPACT_ATOMS: atom_id res chain seq x y z
N MET A 1 -4.43 -0.53 15.63
CA MET A 1 -4.72 -1.96 15.40
C MET A 1 -6.23 -2.12 15.35
N SER A 2 -6.85 -2.69 14.32
CA SER A 2 -6.34 -3.45 13.15
C SER A 2 -7.12 -3.03 11.90
N SER A 3 -6.42 -2.79 10.80
CA SER A 3 -7.05 -2.84 9.47
C SER A 3 -7.37 -4.31 9.17
N ASP A 4 -8.38 -4.54 8.33
CA ASP A 4 -8.65 -5.88 7.80
C ASP A 4 -7.81 -6.16 6.56
N VAL A 5 -7.47 -5.10 5.81
CA VAL A 5 -6.66 -5.14 4.60
C VAL A 5 -5.72 -3.93 4.58
N ASP A 6 -4.45 -4.17 4.28
CA ASP A 6 -3.45 -3.13 4.05
C ASP A 6 -3.03 -3.15 2.57
N LEU A 7 -3.08 -1.99 1.91
CA LEU A 7 -2.69 -1.80 0.51
C LEU A 7 -1.60 -0.73 0.44
N VAL A 8 -0.52 -1.00 -0.29
CA VAL A 8 0.55 -0.03 -0.52
C VAL A 8 0.54 0.43 -1.98
N PHE A 9 0.56 1.73 -2.18
CA PHE A 9 0.68 2.38 -3.49
C PHE A 9 2.00 3.12 -3.58
N LEU A 10 2.78 2.77 -4.60
CA LEU A 10 3.94 3.53 -5.03
C LEU A 10 3.52 4.43 -6.19
N THR A 11 3.65 5.74 -6.00
CA THR A 11 3.20 6.75 -6.98
C THR A 11 4.09 7.99 -6.91
N ASP A 12 4.33 8.61 -8.06
CA ASP A 12 5.08 9.87 -8.14
C ASP A 12 4.20 11.08 -7.80
N ASP A 13 2.88 10.90 -7.68
CA ASP A 13 1.90 11.95 -7.37
C ASP A 13 1.18 11.62 -6.04
N VAL A 14 1.93 11.68 -4.93
CA VAL A 14 1.43 11.35 -3.59
C VAL A 14 0.33 12.32 -3.17
N GLU A 15 0.55 13.61 -3.38
CA GLU A 15 -0.30 14.72 -2.96
C GLU A 15 -1.73 14.57 -3.50
N LYS A 16 -1.89 14.19 -4.78
CA LYS A 16 -3.21 13.94 -5.37
C LYS A 16 -4.04 12.92 -4.59
N HIS A 17 -3.41 11.89 -4.02
CA HIS A 17 -4.07 10.86 -3.22
C HIS A 17 -4.25 11.26 -1.74
N LEU A 18 -3.60 12.33 -1.28
CA LEU A 18 -3.79 12.91 0.05
C LEU A 18 -4.83 14.03 0.07
N GLU A 19 -5.03 14.73 -1.04
CA GLU A 19 -6.03 15.80 -1.15
C GLU A 19 -7.45 15.25 -1.28
N SER A 20 -7.61 14.10 -1.95
CA SER A 20 -8.92 13.48 -2.19
C SER A 20 -8.93 11.99 -1.88
N LEU A 21 -10.13 11.47 -1.55
CA LEU A 21 -10.42 10.05 -1.40
C LEU A 21 -11.21 9.50 -2.60
N ASP A 22 -11.25 10.21 -3.73
CA ASP A 22 -12.00 9.76 -4.91
C ASP A 22 -11.57 8.36 -5.37
N PHE A 23 -10.27 8.05 -5.28
CA PHE A 23 -9.74 6.72 -5.59
C PHE A 23 -10.33 5.63 -4.70
N VAL A 24 -10.67 5.94 -3.44
CA VAL A 24 -11.23 4.97 -2.49
C VAL A 24 -12.59 4.48 -2.97
N SER A 25 -13.39 5.36 -3.57
CA SER A 25 -14.71 4.98 -4.09
C SER A 25 -14.63 3.97 -5.23
N ALA A 26 -13.56 4.05 -6.03
CA ALA A 26 -13.30 3.14 -7.14
C ALA A 26 -12.67 1.81 -6.69
N ILE A 27 -11.85 1.82 -5.64
CA ILE A 27 -11.09 0.64 -5.18
C ILE A 27 -11.85 -0.18 -4.13
N VAL A 28 -12.53 0.47 -3.19
CA VAL A 28 -13.14 -0.20 -2.03
C VAL A 28 -14.65 -0.19 -2.14
N ALA A 29 -15.27 0.97 -1.90
CA ALA A 29 -16.71 1.13 -2.01
C ALA A 29 -17.12 2.61 -1.98
N PRO A 30 -18.18 2.99 -2.69
CA PRO A 30 -18.85 4.27 -2.49
C PRO A 30 -19.26 4.48 -1.03
N ARG A 31 -19.22 5.73 -0.55
CA ARG A 31 -19.56 6.13 0.83
C ARG A 31 -18.62 5.57 1.91
N SER A 32 -17.41 5.16 1.54
CA SER A 32 -16.35 4.91 2.51
C SER A 32 -15.97 6.20 3.23
N THR A 33 -15.64 6.09 4.52
CA THR A 33 -15.30 7.25 5.37
C THR A 33 -13.86 7.16 5.85
N LEU A 34 -13.16 8.29 5.86
CA LEU A 34 -11.83 8.38 6.44
C LEU A 34 -11.90 8.23 7.96
N VAL A 35 -11.17 7.27 8.51
CA VAL A 35 -11.08 7.04 9.96
C VAL A 35 -9.75 7.50 10.54
N ARG A 36 -8.67 7.50 9.74
CA ARG A 36 -7.36 8.01 10.16
C ARG A 36 -6.56 8.55 8.98
N SER A 37 -5.75 9.56 9.24
CA SER A 37 -4.60 9.90 8.42
C SER A 37 -3.39 10.11 9.31
N ALA A 38 -2.26 9.53 8.93
CA ALA A 38 -1.01 9.59 9.68
C ALA A 38 0.17 9.53 8.70
N GLN A 39 1.39 9.73 9.21
CA GLN A 39 2.61 9.61 8.43
C GLN A 39 3.63 8.78 9.21
N TRP A 40 4.23 7.82 8.53
CA TRP A 40 5.20 6.86 9.06
C TRP A 40 6.47 6.94 8.20
N GLY A 41 7.40 7.81 8.59
CA GLY A 41 8.56 8.12 7.76
C GLY A 41 8.12 8.71 6.41
N PRO A 42 8.52 8.15 5.26
CA PRO A 42 8.10 8.63 3.94
C PRO A 42 6.68 8.18 3.56
N MET A 43 6.08 7.22 4.27
CA MET A 43 4.78 6.68 3.91
C MET A 43 3.64 7.44 4.58
N HIS A 44 2.66 7.84 3.78
CA HIS A 44 1.43 8.45 4.25
C HIS A 44 0.34 7.40 4.38
N GLU A 45 -0.32 7.37 5.53
CA GLU A 45 -1.43 6.49 5.79
C GLU A 45 -2.76 7.19 5.52
N ARG A 46 -3.66 6.50 4.80
CA ARG A 46 -5.07 6.83 4.70
C ARG A 46 -5.89 5.60 5.06
N ARG A 47 -6.54 5.63 6.22
CA ARG A 47 -7.37 4.52 6.68
C ARG A 47 -8.82 4.85 6.50
N VAL A 48 -9.55 3.96 5.85
CA VAL A 48 -10.96 4.13 5.53
C VAL A 48 -11.80 2.98 6.07
N ARG A 49 -13.05 3.27 6.40
CA ARG A 49 -14.06 2.27 6.73
C ARG A 49 -15.15 2.30 5.68
N GLN A 50 -15.38 1.19 5.01
CA GLN A 50 -16.48 1.06 4.05
C GLN A 50 -17.82 0.81 4.77
N PRO A 51 -18.98 1.01 4.10
CA PRO A 51 -20.29 0.80 4.72
C PRO A 51 -20.51 -0.61 5.30
N GLY A 52 -19.89 -1.64 4.69
CA GLY A 52 -19.92 -3.03 5.18
C GLY A 52 -19.05 -3.30 6.41
N GLY A 53 -18.34 -2.30 6.93
CA GLY A 53 -17.53 -2.41 8.14
C GLY A 53 -16.05 -2.71 7.94
N LEU A 54 -15.65 -3.22 6.77
CA LEU A 54 -14.24 -3.47 6.43
C LEU A 54 -13.42 -2.18 6.57
N VAL A 55 -12.29 -2.30 7.24
CA VAL A 55 -11.31 -1.23 7.42
C VAL A 55 -10.13 -1.50 6.51
N VAL A 56 -9.92 -0.60 5.53
CA VAL A 56 -8.80 -0.67 4.61
C VAL A 56 -7.81 0.42 4.97
N GLU A 57 -6.54 0.06 5.10
CA GLU A 57 -5.45 1.02 5.20
C GLU A 57 -4.73 1.15 3.86
N PHE A 58 -4.51 2.38 3.43
CA PHE A 58 -3.68 2.70 2.29
C PHE A 58 -2.38 3.34 2.76
N GLY A 59 -1.25 2.68 2.50
CA GLY A 59 0.07 3.27 2.55
C GLY A 59 0.41 3.89 1.20
N ILE A 60 0.59 5.21 1.14
CA ILE A 60 0.88 5.95 -0.09
C ILE A 60 2.27 6.55 0.07
N THR A 61 3.16 6.22 -0.86
CA THR A 61 4.55 6.70 -0.85
C THR A 61 5.10 6.75 -2.28
N THR A 62 6.27 7.34 -2.47
CA THR A 62 6.94 7.39 -3.76
C THR A 62 7.69 6.10 -4.07
N CYS A 63 8.07 5.91 -5.33
CA CYS A 63 8.87 4.77 -5.79
C CYS A 63 10.21 4.64 -5.05
N ALA A 64 10.75 5.76 -4.52
CA ALA A 64 11.97 5.79 -3.71
C ALA A 64 11.88 4.93 -2.44
N TRP A 65 10.68 4.55 -2.00
CA TRP A 65 10.49 3.60 -0.91
C TRP A 65 11.14 2.24 -1.19
N MET A 66 11.28 1.86 -2.46
CA MET A 66 11.93 0.62 -2.91
C MET A 66 13.36 0.83 -3.42
N ASP A 67 13.97 2.00 -3.14
CA ASP A 67 15.37 2.26 -3.50
C ASP A 67 16.30 1.25 -2.82
N GLN A 68 17.41 0.96 -3.50
CA GLN A 68 18.40 0.00 -3.02
C GLN A 68 19.64 0.73 -2.44
N PRO A 69 20.13 0.34 -1.25
CA PRO A 69 19.63 -0.74 -0.41
C PRO A 69 18.29 -0.40 0.26
N VAL A 70 17.36 -1.37 0.29
CA VAL A 70 16.04 -1.20 0.90
C VAL A 70 16.20 -0.95 2.39
N ASP A 71 15.54 0.08 2.92
CA ASP A 71 15.66 0.41 4.34
C ASP A 71 15.03 -0.69 5.23
N PRO A 72 15.49 -0.86 6.48
CA PRO A 72 15.02 -1.94 7.35
C PRO A 72 13.52 -1.91 7.65
N GLY A 73 12.90 -0.71 7.67
CA GLY A 73 11.47 -0.55 7.91
C GLY A 73 10.67 -1.10 6.73
N THR A 74 11.04 -0.70 5.52
CA THR A 74 10.46 -1.22 4.28
C THR A 74 10.67 -2.71 4.15
N ALA A 75 11.90 -3.19 4.34
CA ALA A 75 12.23 -4.62 4.25
C ALA A 75 11.34 -5.48 5.17
N ARG A 76 11.02 -4.99 6.36
CA ARG A 76 10.09 -5.66 7.28
C ARG A 76 8.67 -5.73 6.73
N VAL A 77 8.15 -4.65 6.13
CA VAL A 77 6.79 -4.62 5.55
C VAL A 77 6.67 -5.61 4.40
N VAL A 78 7.63 -5.62 3.48
CA VAL A 78 7.58 -6.56 2.33
C VAL A 78 7.78 -8.01 2.77
N ALA A 79 8.62 -8.27 3.77
CA ALA A 79 8.85 -9.62 4.28
C ALA A 79 7.64 -10.20 5.04
N ASP A 80 6.69 -9.37 5.50
CA ASP A 80 5.51 -9.79 6.27
C ASP A 80 4.36 -10.31 5.37
N GLY A 81 4.70 -10.99 4.28
CA GLY A 81 3.74 -11.63 3.38
C GLY A 81 3.07 -10.69 2.36
N CYS A 82 3.76 -9.62 1.97
CA CYS A 82 3.26 -8.71 0.93
C CYS A 82 3.06 -9.45 -0.41
N LYS A 83 1.94 -9.18 -1.08
CA LYS A 83 1.62 -9.74 -2.38
C LYS A 83 1.50 -8.65 -3.42
N ILE A 84 2.11 -8.89 -4.59
CA ILE A 84 2.07 -7.96 -5.71
C ILE A 84 0.71 -8.08 -6.42
N LEU A 85 -0.07 -7.00 -6.40
CA LEU A 85 -1.26 -6.85 -7.24
C LEU A 85 -0.89 -6.35 -8.65
N TYR A 86 0.02 -5.38 -8.70
CA TYR A 86 0.50 -4.75 -9.92
C TYR A 86 1.93 -4.25 -9.68
N ASP A 87 2.83 -4.46 -10.63
CA ASP A 87 4.23 -4.01 -10.55
C ASP A 87 4.79 -3.79 -11.96
N GLN A 88 5.57 -2.72 -12.12
CA GLN A 88 6.35 -2.42 -13.32
C GLN A 88 7.83 -2.70 -13.06
N ASP A 89 8.12 -3.90 -12.53
CA ASP A 89 9.43 -4.42 -12.16
C ASP A 89 10.18 -3.70 -11.00
N LEU A 90 9.60 -2.65 -10.42
CA LEU A 90 10.20 -1.92 -9.29
C LEU A 90 10.19 -2.77 -8.01
N VAL A 91 9.02 -3.26 -7.61
CA VAL A 91 8.85 -4.01 -6.37
C VAL A 91 9.52 -5.38 -6.47
N SER A 92 9.36 -6.04 -7.62
CA SER A 92 9.98 -7.35 -7.87
C SER A 92 11.50 -7.28 -7.76
N ALA A 93 12.14 -6.24 -8.30
CA ALA A 93 13.60 -6.07 -8.21
C ALA A 93 14.07 -5.85 -6.75
N ALA A 94 13.34 -5.06 -5.98
CA ALA A 94 13.64 -4.84 -4.55
C ALA A 94 13.46 -6.13 -3.71
N LEU A 95 12.44 -6.94 -3.98
CA LEU A 95 12.26 -8.22 -3.30
C LEU A 95 13.41 -9.19 -3.60
N VAL A 96 13.85 -9.26 -4.86
CA VAL A 96 14.98 -10.10 -5.27
C VAL A 96 16.27 -9.67 -4.57
N SER A 97 16.52 -8.36 -4.42
CA SER A 97 17.73 -7.88 -3.73
C SER A 97 17.72 -8.20 -2.23
N LEU A 98 16.53 -8.39 -1.63
CA LEU A 98 16.35 -8.86 -0.26
C LEU A 98 16.36 -10.39 -0.12
N GLY A 99 16.51 -11.15 -1.22
CA GLY A 99 16.42 -12.61 -1.22
C GLY A 99 15.00 -13.14 -1.00
N LEU A 100 13.98 -12.31 -1.26
CA LEU A 100 12.56 -12.66 -1.16
C LEU A 100 11.99 -13.02 -2.53
N VAL A 101 10.96 -13.87 -2.54
CA VAL A 101 10.23 -14.22 -3.76
C VAL A 101 9.04 -13.28 -3.93
N ALA A 102 8.93 -12.67 -5.10
CA ALA A 102 7.79 -11.87 -5.48
C ALA A 102 6.55 -12.75 -5.72
N GLU A 103 5.64 -12.79 -4.76
CA GLU A 103 4.36 -13.48 -4.92
C GLU A 103 3.32 -12.55 -5.55
N ARG A 104 2.86 -12.89 -6.75
CA ARG A 104 1.72 -12.18 -7.38
C ARG A 104 0.41 -12.72 -6.83
N TRP A 105 -0.50 -11.81 -6.49
CA TRP A 105 -1.85 -12.19 -6.12
C TRP A 105 -2.59 -12.74 -7.35
N THR A 106 -3.15 -13.92 -7.20
CA THR A 106 -4.04 -14.54 -8.18
C THR A 106 -5.48 -14.44 -7.66
N PRO A 107 -6.42 -13.82 -8.39
CA PRO A 107 -7.83 -13.87 -8.01
C PRO A 107 -8.29 -15.32 -7.94
N VAL A 108 -8.98 -15.68 -6.86
CA VAL A 108 -9.77 -16.91 -6.81
C VAL A 108 -11.12 -16.62 -7.48
N SER A 109 -11.41 -17.39 -8.53
CA SER A 109 -12.62 -17.32 -9.36
C SER A 109 -13.91 -17.54 -8.60
#